data_AF-A0A0M8TLY3-F1
#
_entry.id   AF-A0A0M8TLY3-F1
#
_cell.length_a   1.000
_cell.length_b   1.000
_cell.length_c   1.000
_cell.angle_alpha   90.00
_cell.angle_beta   90.00
_cell.angle_gamma   90.00
#
_symmetry.space_group_name_H-M   'P 1'
#
loop_
_entity.id
_entity.type
_entity.pdbx_description
1 polymer ?
#
loop_
_entity_poly.entity_id
_entity_poly.type
_entity_poly.pdbx_seq_one_letter_code
_entity_poly.pdbx_strand_id
1 'polypeptide(L)'
;MFTPYGELDALPADFTGSVREILGDTFVGACLQGSFALGAGDLHSDCDFVIAATDRPGRGGAAQAARRDPDTRCRRRRCATSCGRSCPR
;
A
#
# COMPACT_ATOMS: atom_id res chain seq x y z
N MET A 1 -14.26 8.97 6.21
CA MET A 1 -14.35 8.50 4.83
C MET A 1 -13.68 9.56 3.98
N PHE A 2 -12.48 9.30 3.46
CA PHE A 2 -11.68 10.29 2.72
C PHE A 2 -11.90 10.17 1.21
N THR A 3 -12.36 9.01 0.74
CA THR A 3 -12.69 8.76 -0.67
C THR A 3 -14.07 8.09 -0.80
N PRO A 4 -14.75 8.20 -1.95
CA PRO A 4 -15.99 7.43 -2.21
C PRO A 4 -15.75 5.92 -2.35
N TYR A 5 -14.50 5.48 -2.28
CA TYR A 5 -14.08 4.09 -2.45
C TYR A 5 -13.61 3.54 -1.10
N GLY A 6 -14.48 2.83 -0.38
CA GLY A 6 -14.16 2.30 0.96
C GLY A 6 -12.92 1.40 1.02
N GLU A 7 -12.54 0.76 -0.09
CA GLU A 7 -11.31 -0.02 -0.20
C GLU A 7 -10.05 0.86 -0.17
N LEU A 8 -10.13 2.07 -0.72
CA LEU A 8 -9.06 3.08 -0.66
C LEU A 8 -8.96 3.74 0.71
N ASP A 9 -10.00 3.71 1.54
CA ASP A 9 -9.91 4.29 2.89
C ASP A 9 -8.96 3.48 3.80
N ALA A 10 -8.83 2.17 3.57
CA ALA A 10 -7.92 1.31 4.33
C ALA A 10 -6.47 1.37 3.80
N LEU A 11 -6.29 1.67 2.51
CA LEU A 11 -4.99 1.63 1.84
C LEU A 11 -3.95 2.60 2.47
N PRO A 12 -4.26 3.87 2.77
CA PRO A 12 -3.33 4.79 3.42
C PRO A 12 -2.88 4.29 4.79
N ALA A 13 -3.79 3.71 5.58
CA ALA A 13 -3.47 3.19 6.91
C ALA A 13 -2.55 1.96 6.83
N ASP A 14 -2.88 0.99 5.98
CA ASP A 14 -2.09 -0.23 5.79
C ASP A 14 -0.70 0.08 5.21
N PHE A 15 -0.64 0.99 4.24
CA PHE A 15 0.62 1.43 3.62
C PHE A 15 1.51 2.16 4.63
N THR A 16 0.95 3.16 5.33
CA THR A 16 1.71 3.93 6.34
C THR A 16 2.17 3.05 7.49
N GLY A 17 1.34 2.08 7.92
CA GLY A 17 1.72 1.09 8.93
C GLY A 17 2.93 0.25 8.50
N SER A 18 2.92 -0.22 7.26
CA SER A 18 4.03 -1.01 6.70
C SER A 18 5.32 -0.17 6.56
N VAL A 19 5.22 1.07 6.12
CA VAL A 19 6.37 1.98 6.00
C VAL A 19 6.98 2.28 7.37
N ARG A 20 6.15 2.53 8.39
CA ARG A 20 6.62 2.72 9.76
C ARG A 20 7.33 1.48 10.31
N GLU A 21 6.85 0.28 9.98
CA GLU A 21 7.52 -0.97 10.37
C GLU A 21 8.90 -1.12 9.70
N ILE A 22 9.03 -0.73 8.43
CA ILE A 22 10.30 -0.81 7.68
C ILE A 22 11.32 0.22 8.15
N LEU A 23 10.88 1.47 8.37
CA LEU A 23 11.76 2.60 8.68
C LEU A 23 12.01 2.75 10.19
N GLY A 24 11.17 2.15 11.03
CA GLY A 24 11.28 2.20 12.48
C GLY A 24 11.35 3.64 13.01
N ASP A 25 12.32 3.89 13.88
CA ASP A 25 12.52 5.19 14.55
C ASP A 25 12.90 6.32 13.59
N THR A 26 13.27 6.00 12.34
CA THR A 26 13.55 7.03 11.33
C THR A 26 12.29 7.59 10.70
N PHE A 27 11.14 6.91 10.83
CA PHE A 27 9.88 7.36 10.24
C PHE A 27 9.34 8.62 10.94
N VAL A 28 9.11 9.68 10.18
CA VAL A 28 8.51 10.92 10.69
C VAL A 28 7.03 11.01 10.33
N GLY A 29 6.69 10.66 9.09
CA GLY A 29 5.31 10.76 8.61
C GLY A 29 5.16 10.39 7.13
N ALA A 30 3.90 10.29 6.71
CA ALA A 30 3.50 10.07 5.33
C ALA A 30 2.51 11.15 4.90
N CYS A 31 2.75 11.75 3.74
CA CYS A 31 1.84 12.71 3.13
C CYS A 31 1.26 12.11 1.86
N LEU A 32 -0.07 12.13 1.74
CA LEU A 32 -0.74 11.84 0.47
C LEU A 32 -0.60 13.05 -0.45
N GLN A 33 -0.25 12.81 -1.70
CA GLN A 33 -0.09 13.82 -2.74
C GLN A 33 -0.97 13.47 -3.95
N GLY A 34 -1.21 14.46 -4.81
CA GLY A 34 -1.88 14.25 -6.09
C GLY A 34 -3.38 14.45 -6.00
N SER A 35 -4.10 13.89 -6.98
CA SER A 35 -5.54 14.09 -7.14
C SER A 35 -6.34 13.65 -5.91
N PHE A 36 -5.92 12.57 -5.24
CA PHE A 36 -6.56 12.13 -3.99
C PHE A 36 -6.37 13.09 -2.82
N ALA A 37 -5.22 13.77 -2.71
CA ALA A 37 -5.01 14.79 -1.68
C ALA A 37 -5.90 16.02 -1.89
N LEU A 38 -6.28 16.29 -3.15
CA LEU A 38 -7.15 17.40 -3.54
C LEU A 38 -8.63 17.02 -3.61
N GLY A 39 -8.99 15.76 -3.33
CA GLY A 39 -10.36 15.26 -3.46
C GLY A 39 -10.86 15.15 -4.91
N ALA A 40 -9.96 15.22 -5.89
CA ALA A 40 -10.25 15.08 -7.32
C ALA A 40 -9.82 13.71 -7.88
N GLY A 41 -9.44 12.76 -7.02
CA GLY A 41 -9.03 11.42 -7.41
C GLY A 41 -10.21 10.54 -7.81
N ASP A 42 -10.00 9.74 -8.84
CA ASP A 42 -10.96 8.75 -9.35
C ASP A 42 -10.33 7.34 -9.43
N LEU A 43 -11.08 6.38 -9.98
CA LEU A 43 -10.62 4.99 -10.12
C LEU A 43 -9.38 4.82 -11.01
N HIS A 44 -9.10 5.78 -11.88
CA HIS A 44 -7.96 5.75 -12.79
C HIS A 44 -6.77 6.58 -12.27
N SER A 45 -6.95 7.24 -11.14
CA SER A 45 -5.91 8.02 -10.49
C SER A 45 -4.97 7.12 -9.70
N ASP A 46 -3.67 7.39 -9.80
CA ASP A 46 -2.67 6.79 -8.93
C ASP A 46 -2.70 7.44 -7.53
N CYS A 47 -2.22 6.69 -6.52
CA CYS A 47 -2.04 7.20 -5.16
C CYS A 47 -0.56 7.50 -4.90
N ASP A 48 -0.20 8.78 -4.84
CA ASP A 48 1.17 9.22 -4.56
C ASP A 48 1.39 9.47 -3.07
N PHE A 49 2.45 8.89 -2.51
CA PHE A 49 2.84 9.12 -1.11
C PHE A 49 4.27 9.66 -1.02
N VAL A 50 4.45 10.72 -0.24
CA VAL A 50 5.75 11.22 0.18
C VAL A 50 6.02 10.77 1.60
N ILE A 51 7.11 10.04 1.80
CA ILE A 51 7.54 9.55 3.11
C ILE A 51 8.67 10.43 3.63
N ALA A 52 8.46 11.02 4.81
CA ALA A 52 9.48 11.77 5.54
C ALA A 52 10.19 10.84 6.52
N ALA A 53 11.52 10.83 6.46
CA ALA A 53 12.38 10.10 7.38
C ALA A 53 13.53 10.98 7.87
N THR A 54 14.00 10.75 9.10
CA THR A 54 15.10 11.52 9.71
C THR A 54 16.46 11.17 9.13
N ASP A 55 16.62 9.94 8.63
CA ASP A 55 17.82 9.48 7.95
C ASP A 55 17.47 8.96 6.55
N ARG A 56 18.45 9.02 5.65
CA ARG A 56 18.31 8.42 4.33
C ARG A 56 18.30 6.91 4.51
N PRO A 57 17.28 6.17 4.03
CA PRO A 57 17.30 4.72 4.09
C PRO A 57 18.57 4.19 3.42
N GLY A 58 19.36 3.42 4.18
CA GLY A 58 20.66 2.94 3.75
C GLY A 58 20.55 2.05 2.51
N ARG A 59 21.53 2.13 1.61
CA ARG A 59 21.58 1.37 0.34
C ARG A 59 21.54 -0.17 0.52
N GLY A 60 21.67 -0.67 1.76
CA GLY A 60 21.64 -2.08 2.14
C GLY A 60 20.61 -2.47 3.21
N GLY A 61 19.74 -1.56 3.66
CA GLY A 61 18.68 -1.87 4.63
C GLY A 61 17.31 -1.77 3.98
N ALA A 62 16.71 -2.92 3.65
CA ALA A 62 15.29 -3.15 3.35
C ALA A 62 14.50 -2.16 2.44
N ALA A 63 15.16 -1.19 1.79
CA ALA A 63 14.52 -0.19 0.92
C ALA A 63 14.41 -0.66 -0.55
N GLN A 64 14.53 -1.96 -0.79
CA GLN A 64 13.81 -2.55 -1.92
C GLN A 64 12.37 -2.65 -1.45
N ALA A 65 11.61 -1.55 -1.63
CA ALA A 65 10.16 -1.58 -1.56
C ALA A 65 9.74 -2.76 -2.44
N ALA A 66 9.38 -3.86 -1.77
CA ALA A 66 8.84 -5.01 -2.43
C ALA A 66 7.69 -4.45 -3.27
N ARG A 67 7.83 -4.53 -4.59
CA ARG A 67 6.68 -4.43 -5.48
C ARG A 67 5.80 -5.63 -5.15
N ARG A 68 5.13 -5.59 -3.99
CA ARG A 68 4.02 -6.47 -3.69
C ARG A 68 2.91 -5.93 -4.56
N ASP A 69 2.79 -6.57 -5.71
CA ASP A 69 1.62 -6.45 -6.55
C ASP A 69 0.37 -6.55 -5.65
N PRO A 70 -0.45 -5.49 -5.55
CA PRO A 70 -1.64 -5.48 -4.71
C PRO A 70 -2.62 -6.60 -5.09
N ASP A 71 -2.50 -7.19 -6.29
CA ASP A 71 -3.33 -8.30 -6.76
C ASP A 71 -3.09 -9.64 -6.04
N THR A 72 -2.00 -9.76 -5.27
CA THR A 72 -1.69 -10.99 -4.51
C THR A 72 -2.66 -11.26 -3.36
N ARG A 73 -3.36 -10.24 -2.83
CA ARG A 73 -4.46 -10.45 -1.85
C ARG A 73 -5.75 -10.92 -2.50
N CYS A 74 -6.02 -10.51 -3.75
CA CYS A 74 -7.22 -10.89 -4.47
C CYS A 74 -7.21 -12.38 -4.87
N ARG A 75 -6.02 -12.95 -5.14
CA ARG A 75 -5.88 -14.40 -5.42
C ARG A 75 -6.04 -15.31 -4.20
N ARG A 76 -5.67 -14.88 -2.99
CA ARG A 76 -5.81 -15.72 -1.79
C ARG A 76 -7.25 -15.81 -1.26
N ARG A 77 -8.08 -14.79 -1.49
CA ARG A 77 -9.50 -14.82 -1.08
C ARG A 77 -10.42 -15.49 -2.12
N ARG A 78 -10.05 -15.51 -3.40
CA ARG A 78 -10.81 -16.22 -4.46
C ARG A 78 -10.59 -17.74 -4.53
N CYS A 79 -9.70 -18.32 -3.73
CA CYS A 79 -9.51 -19.78 -3.72
C CYS A 79 -10.54 -20.49 -2.81
N ALA A 80 -11.10 -19.81 -1.82
CA ALA A 80 -12.04 -20.43 -0.88
C ALA A 80 -13.47 -20.59 -1.43
N THR A 81 -13.86 -19.82 -2.47
CA THR A 81 -15.28 -19.71 -2.84
C THR A 81 -15.62 -20.12 -4.27
N SER A 82 -14.67 -20.43 -5.18
CA SER A 82 -15.08 -20.70 -6.57
C SER A 82 -14.23 -21.62 -7.46
N CYS A 83 -13.27 -22.41 -6.96
CA CYS A 83 -12.51 -23.30 -7.87
C CYS A 83 -12.52 -24.76 -7.44
N GLY A 84 -13.61 -25.46 -7.77
CA GLY A 84 -13.59 -26.91 -7.91
C GLY A 84 -12.80 -27.29 -9.15
N ARG A 85 -11.48 -27.49 -9.01
CA ARG A 85 -10.65 -28.51 -9.70
C ARG A 85 -9.16 -28.19 -9.48
N SER A 86 -8.49 -29.18 -8.88
CA SER A 86 -7.04 -29.46 -8.90
C SER A 86 -6.06 -28.35 -8.49
N CYS A 87 -5.62 -28.38 -7.23
CA CYS A 87 -4.31 -27.85 -6.83
C CYS A 87 -3.24 -28.95 -7.05
N PRO A 88 -2.12 -28.68 -7.75
CA PRO A 88 -0.94 -29.53 -7.66
C PRO A 88 -0.27 -29.29 -6.29
N ARG A 89 0.25 -30.37 -5.70
CA ARG A 89 0.89 -30.40 -4.38
C ARG A 89 2.21 -29.66 -4.36
#